data_AF-A0A924Q904-F1
#
_entry.id   AF-A0A924Q904-F1
#
_cell.length_a   1.000
_cell.length_b   1.000
_cell.length_c   1.000
_cell.angle_alpha   90.00
_cell.angle_beta   90.00
_cell.angle_gamma   90.00
#
_symmetry.space_group_name_H-M   'P 1'
#
loop_
_entity.id
_entity.type
_entity.pdbx_description
1 polymer ?
#
loop_
_entity_poly.entity_id
_entity_poly.type
_entity_poly.pdbx_seq_one_letter_code
_entity_poly.pdbx_strand_id
1 'polypeptide(L)'
;MRLSPLSTRLGLRRLIAQFAALALGGLPLVHAAVTQVVVRPNFSADRSLVADVTFDAPVCLAASESGTLAQFQSLATDILQFRVFGATVSMALNTTAPTATCVTASVLTIVMPQFAPGTYTLRVADSKSLLTGYVYGNTVVQAAASTTFTVAAPGLSTAIPVFLQQGKFGTELSTYDAGAYQYFPTYASDTGRWQAAFYAWPRGSVEANVEGLSRVFTLATRIPGLSQRFFYTIDSRQRDTLVATGSFVEIGAGSATAGFAAVPALGGICPSGRVTIYRAFEPKAVMHRYVPAATYSLLLGNGWIGDGIAFCVAQEPAGASS
;
A
#
# COMPACT_ATOMS: atom_id res chain seq x y z
N MET A 1 44.71 -3.60 77.05
CA MET A 1 44.80 -3.55 75.58
C MET A 1 43.53 -2.89 75.03
N ARG A 2 43.64 -1.66 74.53
CA ARG A 2 42.53 -0.92 73.89
C ARG A 2 42.64 -1.12 72.38
N LEU A 3 41.59 -1.68 71.77
CA LEU A 3 41.42 -1.74 70.31
C LEU A 3 40.66 -0.48 69.86
N SER A 4 41.28 0.30 68.98
CA SER A 4 40.69 1.48 68.34
C SER A 4 39.96 1.10 67.03
N PRO A 5 38.73 1.57 66.77
CA PRO A 5 38.03 1.36 65.52
C PRO A 5 38.13 2.58 64.62
N LEU A 6 38.87 2.49 63.50
CA LEU A 6 38.91 3.53 62.47
C LEU A 6 39.21 2.89 61.11
N SER A 7 38.23 2.23 60.48
CA SER A 7 38.36 1.83 59.06
C SER A 7 37.01 1.47 58.37
N THR A 8 35.98 2.32 58.49
CA THR A 8 34.72 2.11 57.75
C THR A 8 34.12 3.37 57.12
N ARG A 9 34.73 4.55 57.31
CA ARG A 9 34.16 5.82 56.81
C ARG A 9 34.72 6.29 55.45
N LEU A 10 35.74 5.65 54.87
CA LEU A 10 36.31 6.07 53.58
C LEU A 10 35.64 5.44 52.34
N GLY A 11 34.99 4.28 52.46
CA GLY A 11 34.34 3.61 51.31
C GLY A 11 33.04 4.29 50.85
N LEU A 12 32.25 4.83 51.79
CA LEU A 12 30.94 5.40 51.49
C LEU A 12 31.02 6.75 50.76
N ARG A 13 32.08 7.55 51.03
CA ARG A 13 32.26 8.86 50.38
C ARG A 13 32.66 8.75 48.91
N ARG A 14 33.36 7.69 48.50
CA ARG A 14 33.74 7.48 47.08
C ARG A 14 32.56 7.02 46.22
N LEU A 15 31.64 6.23 46.79
CA LEU A 15 30.40 5.83 46.11
C LEU A 15 29.41 7.00 45.97
N ILE A 16 29.28 7.86 46.99
CA ILE A 16 28.43 9.05 46.90
C ILE A 16 28.99 10.08 45.90
N ALA A 17 30.31 10.21 45.79
CA ALA A 17 30.94 11.11 44.82
C ALA A 17 30.80 10.63 43.36
N GLN A 18 30.78 9.32 43.10
CA GLN A 18 30.50 8.78 41.76
C GLN A 18 29.03 8.90 41.36
N PHE A 19 28.09 8.81 42.31
CA PHE A 19 26.68 9.11 42.02
C PHE A 19 26.39 10.61 41.87
N ALA A 20 27.09 11.47 42.60
CA ALA A 20 26.93 12.93 42.48
C ALA A 20 27.53 13.51 41.18
N ALA A 21 28.55 12.86 40.61
CA ALA A 21 29.15 13.28 39.33
C ALA A 21 28.27 12.96 38.10
N LEU A 22 27.22 12.15 38.24
CA LEU A 22 26.20 11.91 37.21
C LEU A 22 24.98 12.84 37.32
N ALA A 23 24.93 13.71 38.33
CA ALA A 23 23.81 14.62 38.57
C ALA A 23 24.00 16.04 37.99
N LEU A 24 25.16 16.34 37.41
CA LEU A 24 25.50 17.70 36.95
C LEU A 24 25.70 17.72 35.44
N GLY A 25 24.65 18.15 34.74
CA GLY A 25 24.66 18.38 33.29
C GLY A 25 23.59 17.62 32.53
N GLY A 26 22.41 17.39 33.13
CA GLY A 26 21.23 17.04 32.35
C GLY A 26 20.90 18.20 31.42
N LEU A 27 21.43 18.16 30.19
CA LEU A 27 21.00 19.06 29.12
C LEU A 27 19.47 18.98 29.09
N PRO A 28 18.76 20.13 29.13
CA PRO A 28 17.31 20.08 28.95
C PRO A 28 17.06 19.36 27.64
N LEU A 29 16.38 18.22 27.70
CA LEU A 29 15.87 17.54 26.51
C LEU A 29 14.87 18.52 25.89
N VAL A 30 15.36 19.33 24.94
CA VAL A 30 14.52 20.23 24.16
C VAL A 30 13.62 19.33 23.34
N HIS A 31 12.33 19.37 23.65
CA HIS A 31 11.31 18.64 22.92
C HIS A 31 10.81 19.55 21.82
N ALA A 32 10.86 19.08 20.58
CA ALA A 32 10.29 19.82 19.48
C ALA A 32 8.82 19.42 19.31
N ALA A 33 7.93 20.39 19.39
CA ALA A 33 6.50 20.21 19.16
C ALA A 33 6.21 20.31 17.66
N VAL A 34 5.25 19.52 17.18
CA VAL A 34 4.74 19.67 15.81
C VAL A 34 3.93 20.96 15.72
N THR A 35 4.37 21.91 14.89
CA THR A 35 3.69 23.20 14.73
C THR A 35 2.80 23.26 13.49
N GLN A 36 3.20 22.55 12.43
CA GLN A 36 2.50 22.58 11.15
C GLN A 36 2.63 21.25 10.43
N VAL A 37 1.57 20.88 9.71
CA VAL A 37 1.59 19.77 8.77
C VAL A 37 1.01 20.26 7.45
N VAL A 38 1.73 20.02 6.36
CA VAL A 38 1.27 20.32 5.00
C VAL A 38 1.34 19.04 4.19
N VAL A 39 0.24 18.67 3.55
CA VAL A 39 0.21 17.56 2.59
C VAL A 39 0.29 18.13 1.18
N ARG A 40 1.22 17.64 0.38
CA ARG A 40 1.35 18.04 -1.03
C ARG A 40 1.63 16.83 -1.93
N PRO A 41 1.36 16.95 -3.24
CA PRO A 41 1.81 15.97 -4.21
C PRO A 41 3.35 15.90 -4.24
N ASN A 42 3.87 14.69 -4.34
CA ASN A 42 5.27 14.45 -4.67
C ASN A 42 5.44 14.53 -6.18
N PHE A 43 6.17 15.54 -6.66
CA PHE A 43 6.36 15.75 -8.10
C PHE A 43 7.37 14.78 -8.75
N SER A 44 7.88 13.79 -8.01
CA SER A 44 8.64 12.68 -8.57
C SER A 44 7.74 11.66 -9.30
N ALA A 45 8.34 10.70 -10.01
CA ALA A 45 7.66 9.77 -10.92
C ALA A 45 6.48 9.01 -10.29
N ASP A 46 6.45 8.84 -8.96
CA ASP A 46 5.46 8.02 -8.26
C ASP A 46 4.22 8.80 -7.79
N ARG A 47 4.16 10.13 -7.98
CA ARG A 47 3.03 11.04 -7.62
C ARG A 47 2.40 10.82 -6.23
N SER A 48 3.12 10.19 -5.32
CA SER A 48 2.69 9.90 -3.95
C SER A 48 2.34 11.20 -3.22
N LEU A 49 1.45 11.15 -2.23
CA LEU A 49 1.34 12.28 -1.30
C LEU A 49 2.54 12.29 -0.36
N VAL A 50 3.05 13.48 -0.04
CA VAL A 50 4.03 13.67 1.02
C VAL A 50 3.46 14.61 2.08
N ALA A 51 3.72 14.29 3.34
CA ALA A 51 3.45 15.16 4.48
C ALA A 51 4.75 15.84 4.91
N ASP A 52 4.80 17.17 4.78
CA ASP A 52 5.84 17.98 5.40
C ASP A 52 5.38 18.36 6.82
N VAL A 53 6.15 17.92 7.80
CA VAL A 53 5.92 18.15 9.23
C VAL A 53 6.94 19.15 9.74
N THR A 54 6.49 20.31 10.18
CA THR A 54 7.33 21.38 10.73
C THR A 54 7.33 21.33 12.25
N PHE A 55 8.50 21.57 12.84
CA PHE A 55 8.71 21.59 14.28
C PHE A 55 9.11 23.00 14.76
N ASP A 56 8.81 23.34 16.02
CA ASP A 56 9.23 24.61 16.66
C ASP A 56 10.73 24.65 17.01
N ALA A 57 11.38 23.50 17.08
CA ALA A 57 12.81 23.34 17.29
C ALA A 57 13.36 22.24 16.35
N PRO A 58 14.67 22.27 16.03
CA PRO A 58 15.27 21.20 15.22
C PRO A 58 15.10 19.84 15.90
N VAL A 59 14.62 18.85 15.15
CA VAL A 59 14.54 17.45 15.59
C VAL A 59 15.77 16.68 15.14
N CYS A 60 16.09 15.65 15.92
CA CYS A 60 17.09 14.67 15.56
C CYS A 60 16.43 13.56 14.75
N LEU A 61 16.81 13.46 13.48
CA LEU A 61 16.39 12.35 12.64
C LEU A 61 17.55 11.36 12.55
N ALA A 62 17.26 10.06 12.69
CA ALA A 62 18.26 9.03 12.49
C ALA A 62 18.88 9.22 11.08
N ALA A 63 20.20 9.42 11.02
CA ALA A 63 20.89 9.66 9.76
C ALA A 63 20.66 8.45 8.84
N SER A 64 20.06 8.67 7.68
CA SER A 64 19.97 7.65 6.64
C SER A 64 21.39 7.27 6.22
N GLU A 65 21.72 5.99 6.24
CA GLU A 65 22.98 5.51 5.65
C GLU A 65 23.07 5.98 4.19
N SER A 66 24.12 6.75 3.88
CA SER A 66 24.39 7.26 2.54
C SER A 66 24.61 6.08 1.58
N GLY A 67 23.67 5.82 0.67
CA GLY A 67 23.84 4.77 -0.35
C GLY A 67 22.57 4.07 -0.82
N THR A 68 21.44 4.22 -0.13
CA THR A 68 20.16 3.61 -0.54
C THR A 68 19.29 4.58 -1.33
N LEU A 69 18.85 4.15 -2.52
CA LEU A 69 17.92 4.87 -3.40
C LEU A 69 16.64 5.30 -2.66
N ALA A 70 16.20 6.54 -2.92
CA ALA A 70 15.09 7.22 -2.25
C ALA A 70 13.70 6.57 -2.35
N GLN A 71 13.54 5.43 -3.02
CA GLN A 71 12.24 4.75 -3.19
C GLN A 71 11.87 3.78 -2.06
N PHE A 72 12.82 3.43 -1.19
CA PHE A 72 12.56 2.71 0.05
C PHE A 72 13.50 3.24 1.13
N GLN A 73 13.32 4.50 1.54
CA GLN A 73 13.80 4.87 2.87
C GLN A 73 13.02 4.00 3.84
N SER A 74 13.70 3.05 4.50
CA SER A 74 13.12 2.35 5.63
C SER A 74 12.50 3.41 6.52
N LEU A 75 11.20 3.28 6.77
CA LEU A 75 10.43 4.06 7.76
C LEU A 75 11.40 4.62 8.78
N ALA A 76 11.66 5.94 8.71
CA ALA A 76 12.48 6.62 9.68
C ALA A 76 12.09 6.06 11.04
N THR A 77 13.06 5.64 11.85
CA THR A 77 12.91 5.05 13.19
C THR A 77 12.17 5.94 14.20
N ASP A 78 11.48 6.95 13.69
CA ASP A 78 10.81 8.04 14.35
C ASP A 78 9.29 8.01 14.14
N ILE A 79 8.71 7.19 13.24
CA ILE A 79 7.25 6.98 13.20
C ILE A 79 6.87 5.87 14.19
N LEU A 80 6.38 6.25 15.37
CA LEU A 80 5.92 5.28 16.38
C LEU A 80 4.63 4.57 15.96
N GLN A 81 3.75 5.28 15.24
CA GLN A 81 2.46 4.76 14.85
C GLN A 81 1.93 5.46 13.60
N PHE A 82 1.37 4.68 12.68
CA PHE A 82 0.58 5.17 11.55
C PHE A 82 -0.73 4.38 11.47
N ARG A 83 -1.88 5.05 11.45
CA ARG A 83 -3.20 4.40 11.35
C ARG A 83 -4.14 5.20 10.46
N VAL A 84 -5.02 4.49 9.76
CA VAL A 84 -6.13 5.06 8.98
C VAL A 84 -7.43 4.53 9.55
N PHE A 85 -8.34 5.43 9.94
CA PHE A 85 -9.67 5.10 10.43
C PHE A 85 -10.71 6.02 9.80
N GLY A 86 -11.50 5.49 8.87
CA GLY A 86 -12.41 6.29 8.06
C GLY A 86 -11.67 7.39 7.29
N ALA A 87 -12.11 8.64 7.46
CA ALA A 87 -11.49 9.82 6.87
C ALA A 87 -10.33 10.39 7.71
N THR A 88 -9.91 9.74 8.80
CA THR A 88 -8.83 10.23 9.67
C THR A 88 -7.57 9.40 9.50
N VAL A 89 -6.45 10.06 9.20
CA VAL A 89 -5.11 9.49 9.20
C VAL A 89 -4.39 10.00 10.45
N SER A 90 -3.89 9.10 11.29
CA SER A 90 -3.19 9.43 12.53
C SER A 90 -1.75 8.95 12.48
N MET A 91 -0.82 9.85 12.78
CA MET A 91 0.61 9.61 12.81
C MET A 91 1.19 10.10 14.13
N ALA A 92 2.00 9.28 14.78
CA ALA A 92 2.75 9.66 15.98
C ALA A 92 4.25 9.61 15.69
N LEU A 93 4.96 10.68 16.01
CA LEU A 93 6.38 10.87 15.76
C LEU A 93 7.18 10.88 17.06
N ASN A 94 8.34 10.23 17.07
CA ASN A 94 9.34 10.33 18.12
C ASN A 94 10.22 11.54 17.86
N THR A 95 10.12 12.57 18.69
CA THR A 95 10.87 13.83 18.54
C THR A 95 11.93 13.99 19.63
N THR A 96 12.45 12.87 20.15
CA THR A 96 13.45 12.89 21.23
C THR A 96 14.75 13.56 20.77
N ALA A 97 15.38 14.31 21.68
CA ALA A 97 16.49 15.23 21.41
C ALA A 97 17.75 14.55 20.85
N PRO A 98 18.66 15.32 20.20
CA PRO A 98 19.76 14.77 19.43
C PRO A 98 20.82 13.95 20.19
N THR A 99 21.09 12.74 19.70
CA THR A 99 22.39 12.09 19.89
C THR A 99 23.41 12.68 18.91
N ALA A 100 24.71 12.59 19.20
CA ALA A 100 25.80 13.26 18.48
C ALA A 100 25.92 12.96 16.96
N THR A 101 25.06 12.11 16.39
CA THR A 101 25.14 11.60 15.01
C THR A 101 23.93 11.91 14.12
N CYS A 102 23.07 12.87 14.47
CA CYS A 102 21.89 13.15 13.66
C CYS A 102 21.91 14.45 12.86
N VAL A 103 21.09 14.43 11.82
CA VAL A 103 20.80 15.58 10.98
C VAL A 103 19.72 16.40 11.69
N THR A 104 20.04 17.64 12.03
CA THR A 104 19.07 18.59 12.56
C THR A 104 18.20 19.11 11.43
N ALA A 105 16.91 18.85 11.48
CA ALA A 105 15.94 19.39 10.52
C ALA A 105 14.77 20.04 11.26
N SER A 106 14.31 21.18 10.77
CA SER A 106 13.07 21.82 11.24
C SER A 106 11.83 21.34 10.46
N VAL A 107 12.04 20.61 9.37
CA VAL A 107 10.98 20.03 8.52
C VAL A 107 11.33 18.58 8.19
N LEU A 108 10.38 17.67 8.42
CA LEU A 108 10.45 16.27 8.04
C LEU A 108 9.45 15.97 6.93
N THR A 109 9.92 15.46 5.79
CA THR A 109 9.06 15.03 4.68
C THR A 109 8.82 13.52 4.75
N ILE A 110 7.55 13.11 4.84
CA ILE A 110 7.14 11.72 4.96
C ILE A 110 6.32 11.33 3.74
N VAL A 111 6.74 10.28 3.03
CA VAL A 111 5.94 9.68 1.95
C VAL A 111 4.73 8.99 2.56
N MET A 112 3.54 9.44 2.18
CA MET A 112 2.29 8.86 2.66
C MET A 112 1.91 7.64 1.81
N PRO A 113 1.20 6.65 2.39
CA PRO A 113 0.63 5.57 1.59
C PRO A 113 -0.41 6.12 0.59
N GLN A 114 -0.76 5.33 -0.41
CA GLN A 114 -1.84 5.71 -1.31
C GLN A 114 -3.20 5.63 -0.61
N PHE A 115 -4.02 6.66 -0.80
CA PHE A 115 -5.39 6.72 -0.30
C PHE A 115 -6.37 6.62 -1.46
N ALA A 116 -7.59 6.19 -1.17
CA ALA A 116 -8.68 6.32 -2.13
C ALA A 116 -9.08 7.77 -2.32
N PRO A 117 -9.73 8.12 -3.45
CA PRO A 117 -10.35 9.41 -3.63
C PRO A 117 -11.23 9.81 -2.45
N GLY A 118 -11.06 11.04 -1.97
CA GLY A 118 -11.81 11.52 -0.83
C GLY A 118 -11.11 12.66 -0.10
N THR A 119 -11.80 13.18 0.91
CA THR A 119 -11.23 14.19 1.81
C THR A 119 -10.83 13.50 3.10
N TYR A 120 -9.58 13.70 3.52
CA TYR A 120 -9.03 13.12 4.73
C TYR A 120 -8.50 14.21 5.66
N THR A 121 -8.46 13.89 6.94
CA THR A 121 -7.77 14.70 7.95
C THR A 121 -6.53 13.94 8.41
N LEU A 122 -5.35 14.49 8.13
CA LEU A 122 -4.10 14.01 8.70
C LEU A 122 -3.89 14.67 10.06
N ARG A 123 -3.70 13.86 11.11
CA ARG A 123 -3.32 14.28 12.46
C ARG A 123 -1.92 13.75 12.72
N VAL A 124 -0.96 14.64 12.95
CA VAL A 124 0.41 14.28 13.31
C VAL A 124 0.67 14.78 14.71
N ALA A 125 1.14 13.89 15.56
CA ALA A 125 1.45 14.22 16.93
C ALA A 125 2.89 13.87 17.29
N ASP A 126 3.54 14.73 18.08
CA ASP A 126 4.80 14.39 18.74
C ASP A 126 4.55 13.48 19.95
N SER A 127 5.59 12.74 20.30
CA SER A 127 5.58 11.83 21.42
C SER A 127 6.78 12.08 22.32
N LYS A 128 6.49 12.24 23.60
CA LYS A 128 7.47 12.48 24.65
C LYS A 128 7.68 11.20 25.45
N SER A 129 8.91 10.70 25.43
CA SER A 129 9.33 9.67 26.38
C SER A 129 9.51 10.30 27.76
N LEU A 130 8.62 9.98 28.70
CA LEU A 130 8.74 10.32 30.10
C LEU A 130 9.24 9.10 30.87
N LEU A 131 10.38 9.25 31.54
CA LEU A 131 10.82 8.28 32.54
C LEU A 131 10.00 8.54 33.81
N THR A 132 8.95 7.76 34.03
CA THR A 132 8.18 7.79 35.28
C THR A 132 8.71 6.72 36.22
N GLY A 133 9.48 7.12 37.22
CA GLY A 133 10.17 6.20 38.13
C GLY A 133 11.40 5.51 37.50
N TYR A 134 12.10 4.70 38.29
CA TYR A 134 13.40 4.12 37.92
C TYR A 134 13.36 3.01 36.84
N VAL A 135 12.18 2.59 36.32
CA VAL A 135 12.09 1.34 35.54
C VAL A 135 11.17 1.37 34.30
N TYR A 136 10.25 2.34 34.14
CA TYR A 136 9.31 2.36 33.01
C TYR A 136 9.36 3.67 32.22
N GLY A 137 9.75 3.59 30.95
CA GLY A 137 9.58 4.67 29.98
C GLY A 137 8.16 4.67 29.43
N ASN A 138 7.40 5.72 29.73
CA ASN A 138 6.07 5.94 29.17
C ASN A 138 6.15 6.95 28.04
N THR A 139 5.55 6.63 26.90
CA THR A 139 5.45 7.56 25.77
C THR A 139 4.12 8.28 25.81
N VAL A 140 4.15 9.60 25.98
CA VAL A 140 2.94 10.44 26.00
C VAL A 140 2.87 11.25 24.70
N VAL A 141 1.74 11.14 24.01
CA VAL A 141 1.44 11.95 22.82
C VAL A 141 0.91 13.31 23.28
N GLN A 142 1.61 14.40 22.97
CA GLN A 142 1.35 15.70 23.63
C GLN A 142 0.68 16.74 22.73
N ALA A 143 1.28 17.10 21.59
CA ALA A 143 0.69 18.06 20.67
C ALA A 143 0.34 17.38 19.34
N ALA A 144 -0.78 17.79 18.74
CA ALA A 144 -1.21 17.30 17.44
C ALA A 144 -1.50 18.49 16.52
N ALA A 145 -0.75 18.59 15.44
CA ALA A 145 -1.15 19.42 14.31
C ALA A 145 -2.02 18.59 13.37
N SER A 146 -2.97 19.26 12.72
CA SER A 146 -3.82 18.59 11.73
C SER A 146 -3.98 19.42 10.49
N THR A 147 -4.09 18.74 9.35
CA THR A 147 -4.41 19.36 8.07
C THR A 147 -5.39 18.48 7.31
N THR A 148 -6.27 19.11 6.54
CA THR A 148 -7.17 18.42 5.62
C THR A 148 -6.54 18.36 4.25
N PHE A 149 -6.57 17.20 3.63
CA PHE A 149 -6.09 17.02 2.26
C PHE A 149 -7.14 16.27 1.44
N THR A 150 -7.20 16.60 0.17
CA THR A 150 -8.06 15.91 -0.79
C THR A 150 -7.19 15.01 -1.65
N VAL A 151 -7.57 13.75 -1.71
CA VAL A 151 -7.09 12.85 -2.75
C VAL A 151 -8.10 13.01 -3.87
N ALA A 152 -7.68 13.66 -4.94
CA ALA A 152 -8.53 13.81 -6.10
C ALA A 152 -9.00 12.43 -6.56
N ALA A 153 -10.28 12.32 -6.93
CA ALA A 153 -10.67 11.22 -7.78
C ALA A 153 -9.81 11.34 -9.04
N PRO A 154 -8.97 10.34 -9.38
CA PRO A 154 -8.36 10.36 -10.69
C PRO A 154 -9.52 10.51 -11.67
N GLY A 155 -9.37 11.42 -12.63
CA GLY A 155 -10.35 11.72 -13.68
C GLY A 155 -10.51 10.50 -14.58
N LEU A 156 -11.00 9.43 -14.00
CA LEU A 156 -11.17 8.14 -14.60
C LEU A 156 -12.34 8.24 -15.55
N SER A 157 -12.08 7.76 -16.75
CA SER A 157 -13.11 7.50 -17.74
C SER A 157 -14.22 6.66 -17.14
N THR A 158 -15.41 6.78 -17.73
CA THR A 158 -16.55 5.94 -17.37
C THR A 158 -16.14 4.47 -17.45
N ALA A 159 -16.42 3.74 -16.38
CA ALA A 159 -16.13 2.32 -16.34
C ALA A 159 -16.97 1.59 -17.40
N ILE A 160 -16.35 0.63 -18.08
CA ILE A 160 -16.95 -0.23 -19.08
C ILE A 160 -17.14 -1.64 -18.51
N PRO A 161 -18.19 -2.36 -18.91
CA PRO A 161 -18.36 -3.75 -18.50
C PRO A 161 -17.26 -4.63 -19.09
N VAL A 162 -16.80 -5.58 -18.29
CA VAL A 162 -15.93 -6.67 -18.72
C VAL A 162 -16.71 -7.96 -18.59
N PHE A 163 -16.82 -8.68 -19.70
CA PHE A 163 -17.55 -9.93 -19.81
C PHE A 163 -16.58 -11.11 -19.81
N LEU A 164 -17.10 -12.23 -19.33
CA LEU A 164 -16.44 -13.52 -19.41
C LEU A 164 -17.03 -14.26 -20.62
N GLN A 165 -16.26 -14.36 -21.70
CA GLN A 165 -16.68 -15.00 -22.94
C GLN A 165 -16.02 -16.38 -23.06
N GLN A 166 -16.77 -17.39 -23.49
CA GLN A 166 -16.19 -18.69 -23.84
C GLN A 166 -15.83 -18.68 -25.33
N GLY A 167 -14.56 -18.39 -25.63
CA GLY A 167 -14.03 -18.46 -26.97
C GLY A 167 -13.64 -19.88 -27.38
N LYS A 168 -13.27 -20.04 -28.66
CA LYS A 168 -12.75 -21.31 -29.23
C LYS A 168 -11.57 -21.91 -28.44
N PHE A 169 -10.88 -21.05 -27.69
CA PHE A 169 -9.61 -21.36 -27.05
C PHE A 169 -9.74 -21.48 -25.52
N GLY A 170 -10.78 -20.89 -24.92
CA GLY A 170 -11.03 -20.96 -23.50
C GLY A 170 -11.86 -19.79 -23.03
N THR A 171 -11.84 -19.58 -21.72
CA THR A 171 -12.50 -18.44 -21.11
C THR A 171 -11.65 -17.19 -21.28
N GLU A 172 -12.20 -16.17 -21.94
CA GLU A 172 -11.56 -14.89 -22.23
C GLU A 172 -12.30 -13.74 -21.55
N LEU A 173 -11.55 -12.72 -21.13
CA LEU A 173 -12.09 -11.44 -20.71
C LEU A 173 -12.22 -10.53 -21.94
N SER A 174 -13.42 -10.04 -22.17
CA SER A 174 -13.78 -9.20 -23.32
C SER A 174 -14.50 -7.95 -22.85
N THR A 175 -14.29 -6.84 -23.56
CA THR A 175 -15.07 -5.60 -23.39
C THR A 175 -16.19 -5.50 -24.42
N TYR A 176 -16.31 -6.49 -25.31
CA TYR A 176 -17.34 -6.57 -26.32
C TYR A 176 -18.48 -7.48 -25.84
N ASP A 177 -19.71 -6.99 -25.95
CA ASP A 177 -20.91 -7.78 -25.71
C ASP A 177 -21.20 -8.66 -26.94
N ALA A 178 -20.74 -9.92 -26.88
CA ALA A 178 -20.82 -10.86 -28.00
C ALA A 178 -22.14 -11.65 -28.09
N GLY A 179 -23.11 -11.41 -27.21
CA GLY A 179 -24.48 -11.90 -27.41
C GLY A 179 -24.78 -13.38 -27.14
N ALA A 180 -23.84 -14.32 -27.00
CA ALA A 180 -24.12 -15.68 -26.46
C ALA A 180 -23.09 -16.35 -25.49
N TYR A 181 -23.62 -16.92 -24.39
CA TYR A 181 -23.15 -17.90 -23.36
C TYR A 181 -22.14 -17.54 -22.24
N GLN A 182 -22.62 -17.61 -20.98
CA GLN A 182 -21.87 -18.01 -19.78
C GLN A 182 -21.82 -19.55 -19.69
N TYR A 183 -20.66 -20.12 -19.32
CA TYR A 183 -20.69 -21.42 -18.62
C TYR A 183 -19.61 -21.49 -17.54
N PHE A 184 -20.06 -21.45 -16.27
CA PHE A 184 -19.68 -22.28 -15.11
C PHE A 184 -19.60 -21.51 -13.78
N PRO A 185 -20.12 -22.03 -12.64
CA PRO A 185 -20.95 -23.23 -12.48
C PRO A 185 -22.42 -22.82 -12.19
N THR A 186 -23.40 -23.49 -12.80
CA THR A 186 -24.78 -23.63 -12.28
C THR A 186 -25.82 -22.49 -12.29
N TYR A 187 -25.61 -21.30 -12.88
CA TYR A 187 -26.73 -20.31 -12.97
C TYR A 187 -26.81 -19.52 -14.29
N ALA A 188 -26.78 -20.20 -15.44
CA ALA A 188 -27.32 -19.60 -16.64
C ALA A 188 -28.84 -19.85 -16.64
N SER A 189 -29.65 -18.87 -16.25
CA SER A 189 -31.04 -18.87 -16.69
C SER A 189 -31.06 -18.45 -18.16
N ASP A 190 -31.61 -19.28 -19.03
CA ASP A 190 -31.74 -19.05 -20.48
C ASP A 190 -32.53 -17.78 -20.88
N THR A 191 -32.89 -16.93 -19.91
CA THR A 191 -33.77 -15.76 -20.06
C THR A 191 -33.16 -14.44 -19.53
N GLY A 192 -31.95 -14.45 -18.98
CA GLY A 192 -31.31 -13.26 -18.38
C GLY A 192 -30.45 -12.46 -19.38
N ARG A 193 -30.44 -11.12 -19.24
CA ARG A 193 -29.44 -10.27 -19.91
C ARG A 193 -28.04 -10.58 -19.35
N TRP A 194 -27.01 -10.41 -20.18
CA TRP A 194 -25.61 -10.55 -19.78
C TRP A 194 -25.28 -9.68 -18.57
N GLN A 195 -24.76 -10.29 -17.51
CA GLN A 195 -24.14 -9.55 -16.42
C GLN A 195 -22.65 -9.41 -16.69
N ALA A 196 -22.14 -8.20 -16.49
CA ALA A 196 -20.70 -7.97 -16.48
C ALA A 196 -20.07 -8.82 -15.36
N ALA A 197 -18.94 -9.47 -15.64
CA ALA A 197 -18.17 -10.14 -14.58
C ALA A 197 -17.63 -9.11 -13.59
N PHE A 198 -17.27 -7.92 -14.10
CA PHE A 198 -16.91 -6.73 -13.34
C PHE A 198 -16.86 -5.52 -14.28
N TYR A 199 -16.60 -4.33 -13.74
CA TYR A 199 -16.44 -3.10 -14.50
C TYR A 199 -14.99 -2.62 -14.41
N ALA A 200 -14.38 -2.22 -15.53
CA ALA A 200 -13.01 -1.74 -15.59
C ALA A 200 -12.92 -0.48 -16.46
N TRP A 201 -11.71 0.05 -16.73
CA TRP A 201 -11.55 1.23 -17.57
C TRP A 201 -11.18 0.86 -19.00
N PRO A 202 -11.60 1.60 -20.03
CA PRO A 202 -11.13 1.35 -21.38
C PRO A 202 -9.62 1.52 -21.45
N ARG A 203 -8.94 0.67 -22.22
CA ARG A 203 -7.47 0.70 -22.35
C ARG A 203 -6.92 2.07 -22.76
N GLY A 204 -7.62 2.79 -23.63
CA GLY A 204 -7.25 4.17 -24.03
C GLY A 204 -7.15 5.15 -22.86
N SER A 205 -7.70 4.82 -21.68
CA SER A 205 -7.55 5.62 -20.47
C SER A 205 -6.13 5.61 -19.90
N VAL A 206 -5.36 4.54 -20.15
CA VAL A 206 -3.93 4.50 -19.82
C VAL A 206 -3.16 5.45 -20.73
N GLU A 207 -3.51 5.47 -22.02
CA GLU A 207 -2.91 6.38 -23.02
C GLU A 207 -3.29 7.84 -22.76
N ALA A 208 -4.46 8.08 -22.17
CA ALA A 208 -4.87 9.37 -21.63
C ALA A 208 -4.16 9.76 -20.31
N ASN A 209 -3.18 8.97 -19.85
CA ASN A 209 -2.41 9.16 -18.61
C ASN A 209 -3.29 9.32 -17.36
N VAL A 210 -4.40 8.58 -17.27
CA VAL A 210 -5.19 8.63 -16.04
C VAL A 210 -4.44 7.92 -14.92
N GLU A 211 -4.22 8.68 -13.84
CA GLU A 211 -3.40 8.27 -12.70
C GLU A 211 -3.85 6.93 -12.08
N GLY A 212 -2.89 6.04 -11.87
CA GLY A 212 -3.10 4.73 -11.25
C GLY A 212 -3.63 3.64 -12.18
N LEU A 213 -3.95 3.94 -13.44
CA LEU A 213 -4.33 2.90 -14.40
C LEU A 213 -3.11 2.28 -15.05
N SER A 214 -3.08 0.95 -15.02
CA SER A 214 -2.16 0.12 -15.77
C SER A 214 -2.93 -0.64 -16.84
N ARG A 215 -2.28 -0.83 -18.00
CA ARG A 215 -2.79 -1.72 -19.03
C ARG A 215 -2.89 -3.14 -18.46
N VAL A 216 -4.00 -3.83 -18.73
CA VAL A 216 -4.04 -5.28 -18.55
C VAL A 216 -3.45 -5.94 -19.78
N PHE A 217 -2.34 -6.65 -19.61
CA PHE A 217 -1.72 -7.47 -20.64
C PHE A 217 -2.48 -8.79 -20.77
N THR A 218 -2.87 -9.13 -22.01
CA THR A 218 -3.46 -10.42 -22.36
C THR A 218 -2.40 -11.29 -23.01
N LEU A 219 -2.14 -12.44 -22.43
CA LEU A 219 -1.23 -13.44 -22.96
C LEU A 219 -2.01 -14.70 -23.35
N ALA A 220 -1.69 -15.29 -24.49
CA ALA A 220 -2.14 -16.64 -24.85
C ALA A 220 -1.01 -17.65 -24.62
N THR A 221 -1.34 -18.82 -24.09
CA THR A 221 -0.40 -19.95 -24.07
C THR A 221 -0.14 -20.48 -25.49
N ARG A 222 1.11 -20.88 -25.74
CA ARG A 222 1.57 -21.58 -26.95
C ARG A 222 2.13 -22.97 -26.62
N ILE A 223 1.55 -23.62 -25.62
CA ILE A 223 2.02 -24.94 -25.20
C ILE A 223 1.47 -25.99 -26.18
N PRO A 224 2.32 -26.79 -26.85
CA PRO A 224 1.86 -27.84 -27.75
C PRO A 224 0.88 -28.80 -27.07
N GLY A 225 -0.24 -29.10 -27.74
CA GLY A 225 -1.26 -30.01 -27.20
C GLY A 225 -2.24 -29.39 -26.19
N LEU A 226 -2.04 -28.13 -25.79
CA LEU A 226 -3.03 -27.38 -25.00
C LEU A 226 -3.77 -26.38 -25.90
N SER A 227 -5.10 -26.34 -25.77
CA SER A 227 -5.88 -25.24 -26.36
C SER A 227 -5.39 -23.91 -25.79
N GLN A 228 -5.26 -22.87 -26.62
CA GLN A 228 -4.77 -21.56 -26.18
C GLN A 228 -5.53 -21.06 -24.94
N ARG A 229 -4.85 -20.90 -23.81
CA ARG A 229 -5.45 -20.36 -22.57
C ARG A 229 -5.00 -18.93 -22.38
N PHE A 230 -5.89 -18.10 -21.85
CA PHE A 230 -5.58 -16.71 -21.59
C PHE A 230 -5.02 -16.52 -20.19
N PHE A 231 -4.04 -15.63 -20.09
CA PHE A 231 -3.47 -15.15 -18.85
C PHE A 231 -3.47 -13.62 -18.88
N TYR A 232 -4.03 -13.03 -17.85
CA TYR A 232 -4.13 -11.59 -17.66
C TYR A 232 -3.22 -11.15 -16.51
N THR A 233 -2.45 -10.10 -16.75
CA THR A 233 -1.62 -9.45 -15.72
C THR A 233 -1.48 -7.98 -16.00
N ILE A 234 -1.29 -7.18 -14.97
CA ILE A 234 -0.92 -5.77 -15.09
C ILE A 234 0.58 -5.55 -14.88
N ASP A 235 1.28 -6.55 -14.35
CA ASP A 235 2.70 -6.46 -14.05
C ASP A 235 3.49 -6.72 -15.33
N SER A 236 4.18 -5.67 -15.81
CA SER A 236 5.00 -5.74 -17.00
C SER A 236 6.16 -6.74 -16.85
N ARG A 237 6.74 -6.89 -15.65
CA ARG A 237 7.82 -7.86 -15.40
C ARG A 237 7.31 -9.29 -15.46
N GLN A 238 6.13 -9.56 -14.88
CA GLN A 238 5.48 -10.85 -15.01
C GLN A 238 5.19 -11.15 -16.49
N ARG A 239 4.67 -10.18 -17.23
CA ARG A 239 4.45 -10.31 -18.68
C ARG A 239 5.75 -10.64 -19.42
N ASP A 240 6.80 -9.86 -19.22
CA ASP A 240 8.08 -10.04 -19.90
C ASP A 240 8.70 -11.40 -19.56
N THR A 241 8.63 -11.84 -18.31
CA THR A 241 9.09 -13.16 -17.85
C THR A 241 8.33 -14.28 -18.55
N LEU A 242 7.00 -14.20 -18.60
CA LEU A 242 6.17 -15.23 -19.24
C LEU A 242 6.41 -15.31 -20.75
N VAL A 243 6.52 -14.16 -21.41
CA VAL A 243 6.84 -14.10 -22.85
C VAL A 243 8.23 -14.66 -23.13
N ALA A 244 9.22 -14.36 -22.28
CA ALA A 244 10.59 -14.86 -22.41
C ALA A 244 10.69 -16.39 -22.34
N THR A 245 9.72 -17.08 -21.71
CA THR A 245 9.67 -18.55 -21.72
C THR A 245 9.37 -19.16 -23.09
N GLY A 246 8.89 -18.36 -24.06
CA GLY A 246 8.38 -18.85 -25.34
C GLY A 246 7.04 -19.59 -25.25
N SER A 247 6.55 -19.88 -24.04
CA SER A 247 5.29 -20.58 -23.79
C SER A 247 4.08 -19.65 -23.79
N PHE A 248 4.31 -18.34 -23.79
CA PHE A 248 3.27 -17.32 -23.84
C PHE A 248 3.57 -16.32 -24.96
N VAL A 249 2.51 -15.81 -25.59
CA VAL A 249 2.60 -14.65 -26.47
C VAL A 249 1.61 -13.60 -26.07
N GLU A 250 2.02 -12.35 -26.16
CA GLU A 250 1.12 -11.23 -25.98
C GLU A 250 0.15 -11.14 -27.16
N ILE A 251 -1.13 -11.01 -26.83
CA ILE A 251 -2.17 -10.77 -27.82
C ILE A 251 -2.29 -9.27 -27.99
N GLY A 252 -2.04 -8.79 -29.21
CA GLY A 252 -1.95 -7.37 -29.53
C GLY A 252 -3.25 -6.59 -29.30
N ALA A 253 -3.12 -5.26 -29.24
CA ALA A 253 -4.20 -4.29 -29.02
C ALA A 253 -5.35 -4.33 -30.03
N GLY A 254 -5.16 -4.98 -31.18
CA GLY A 254 -6.19 -5.15 -32.22
C GLY A 254 -7.05 -6.40 -32.07
N SER A 255 -6.76 -7.28 -31.10
CA SER A 255 -7.68 -8.36 -30.76
C SER A 255 -8.77 -7.82 -29.81
N ALA A 256 -10.00 -8.27 -29.96
CA ALA A 256 -11.08 -7.96 -29.02
C ALA A 256 -10.82 -8.45 -27.59
N THR A 257 -9.72 -9.18 -27.38
CA THR A 257 -9.35 -9.85 -26.13
C THR A 257 -8.62 -8.89 -25.16
N ALA A 258 -9.39 -8.48 -24.13
CA ALA A 258 -9.12 -7.48 -23.09
C ALA A 258 -8.46 -6.16 -23.56
N GLY A 259 -9.31 -5.28 -24.09
CA GLY A 259 -9.03 -3.86 -24.31
C GLY A 259 -9.33 -2.98 -23.09
N PHE A 260 -8.95 -3.41 -21.87
CA PHE A 260 -9.22 -2.64 -20.65
C PHE A 260 -7.95 -2.37 -19.81
N ALA A 261 -8.13 -1.50 -18.83
CA ALA A 261 -7.15 -1.04 -17.86
C ALA A 261 -7.67 -1.26 -16.44
N ALA A 262 -6.75 -1.48 -15.51
CA ALA A 262 -7.03 -1.75 -14.12
C ALA A 262 -5.99 -1.06 -13.22
N VAL A 263 -6.29 -0.95 -11.94
CA VAL A 263 -5.39 -0.36 -10.95
C VAL A 263 -4.58 -1.48 -10.27
N PRO A 264 -3.28 -1.30 -10.01
CA PRO A 264 -2.53 -2.27 -9.22
C PRO A 264 -2.99 -2.37 -7.78
N ALA A 265 -2.91 -3.58 -7.23
CA ALA A 265 -2.99 -3.76 -5.79
C ALA A 265 -1.67 -3.29 -5.17
N LEU A 266 -1.77 -2.46 -4.13
CA LEU A 266 -0.61 -1.88 -3.46
C LEU A 266 -0.50 -2.50 -2.08
N GLY A 267 0.65 -3.11 -1.78
CA GLY A 267 0.82 -3.89 -0.55
C GLY A 267 -0.17 -5.07 -0.44
N GLY A 268 -0.63 -5.60 -1.58
CA GLY A 268 -1.62 -6.69 -1.60
C GLY A 268 -3.04 -6.26 -1.24
N ILE A 269 -3.37 -4.97 -1.35
CA ILE A 269 -4.72 -4.44 -1.07
C ILE A 269 -5.13 -3.52 -2.22
N CYS A 270 -6.40 -3.59 -2.62
CA CYS A 270 -6.95 -2.64 -3.57
C CYS A 270 -7.27 -1.30 -2.91
N PRO A 271 -7.01 -0.15 -3.58
CA PRO A 271 -7.45 1.14 -3.08
C PRO A 271 -8.94 1.14 -2.74
N SER A 272 -9.35 1.86 -1.69
CA SER A 272 -10.76 1.96 -1.34
C SER A 272 -11.60 2.51 -2.51
N GLY A 273 -12.86 2.08 -2.60
CA GLY A 273 -13.73 2.37 -3.75
C GLY A 273 -13.41 1.54 -5.00
N ARG A 274 -12.57 0.50 -4.88
CA ARG A 274 -12.26 -0.45 -5.96
C ARG A 274 -12.71 -1.86 -5.63
N VAL A 275 -13.01 -2.62 -6.66
CA VAL A 275 -13.33 -4.05 -6.54
C VAL A 275 -12.05 -4.86 -6.72
N THR A 276 -11.80 -5.78 -5.80
CA THR A 276 -10.63 -6.68 -5.89
C THR A 276 -10.95 -7.85 -6.80
N ILE A 277 -10.12 -8.06 -7.82
CA ILE A 277 -10.20 -9.23 -8.70
C ILE A 277 -9.07 -10.19 -8.34
N TYR A 278 -9.45 -11.40 -7.95
CA TYR A 278 -8.54 -12.47 -7.59
C TYR A 278 -8.29 -13.39 -8.78
N ARG A 279 -7.08 -13.96 -8.83
CA ARG A 279 -6.72 -14.99 -9.81
C ARG A 279 -6.70 -16.36 -9.14
N ALA A 280 -7.45 -17.31 -9.69
CA ALA A 280 -7.44 -18.72 -9.28
C ALA A 280 -7.03 -19.60 -10.46
N PHE A 281 -6.21 -20.61 -10.22
CA PHE A 281 -5.73 -21.59 -11.19
C PHE A 281 -6.43 -22.94 -11.01
N GLU A 282 -6.92 -23.53 -12.09
CA GLU A 282 -7.46 -24.88 -12.12
C GLU A 282 -6.43 -25.86 -12.70
N PRO A 283 -5.83 -26.75 -11.88
CA PRO A 283 -4.75 -27.62 -12.33
C PRO A 283 -5.16 -28.62 -13.42
N LYS A 284 -6.40 -29.14 -13.37
CA LYS A 284 -6.83 -30.18 -14.34
C LYS A 284 -7.08 -29.59 -15.73
N ALA A 285 -7.61 -28.38 -15.79
CA ALA A 285 -7.91 -27.69 -17.05
C ALA A 285 -6.78 -26.76 -17.52
N VAL A 286 -5.76 -26.57 -16.67
CA VAL A 286 -4.60 -25.70 -16.87
C VAL A 286 -5.03 -24.29 -17.28
N MET A 287 -5.95 -23.69 -16.51
CA MET A 287 -6.51 -22.37 -16.81
C MET A 287 -6.58 -21.47 -15.58
N HIS A 288 -6.50 -20.16 -15.79
CA HIS A 288 -6.74 -19.16 -14.75
C HIS A 288 -8.13 -18.56 -14.89
N ARG A 289 -8.75 -18.20 -13.75
CA ARG A 289 -9.97 -17.40 -13.67
C ARG A 289 -9.73 -16.14 -12.85
N TYR A 290 -10.44 -15.08 -13.23
CA TYR A 290 -10.33 -13.75 -12.66
C TYR A 290 -11.70 -13.34 -12.14
N VAL A 291 -11.87 -13.35 -10.82
CA VAL A 291 -13.20 -13.25 -10.19
C VAL A 291 -13.19 -12.39 -8.93
N PRO A 292 -14.35 -11.82 -8.53
CA PRO A 292 -14.49 -11.16 -7.23
C PRO A 292 -14.30 -12.11 -6.04
N ALA A 293 -14.13 -11.54 -4.84
CA ALA A 293 -13.83 -12.26 -3.59
C ALA A 293 -14.79 -13.43 -3.27
N ALA A 294 -16.11 -13.22 -3.44
CA ALA A 294 -17.12 -14.23 -3.13
C ALA A 294 -16.95 -15.48 -4.01
N THR A 295 -16.81 -15.29 -5.32
CA THR A 295 -16.59 -16.38 -6.28
C THR A 295 -15.20 -17.02 -6.10
N TYR A 296 -14.18 -16.23 -5.77
CA TYR A 296 -12.83 -16.75 -5.51
C TYR A 296 -12.83 -17.78 -4.38
N SER A 297 -13.49 -17.46 -3.27
CA SER A 297 -13.59 -18.37 -2.12
C SER A 297 -14.27 -19.70 -2.47
N LEU A 298 -15.32 -19.65 -3.32
CA LEU A 298 -15.99 -20.83 -3.84
C LEU A 298 -15.07 -21.68 -4.72
N LEU A 299 -14.27 -21.06 -5.60
CA LEU A 299 -13.33 -21.78 -6.46
C LEU A 299 -12.27 -22.53 -5.62
N LEU A 300 -11.71 -21.88 -4.60
CA LEU A 300 -10.75 -22.52 -3.70
C LEU A 300 -11.37 -23.74 -2.98
N GLY A 301 -12.61 -23.60 -2.49
CA GLY A 301 -13.35 -24.71 -1.89
C GLY A 301 -13.57 -25.89 -2.84
N ASN A 302 -13.57 -25.65 -4.15
CA ASN A 302 -13.71 -26.66 -5.19
C ASN A 302 -12.36 -27.20 -5.72
N GLY A 303 -11.25 -26.93 -5.01
CA GLY A 303 -9.94 -27.49 -5.33
C GLY A 303 -9.08 -26.66 -6.28
N TRP A 304 -9.49 -25.43 -6.58
CA TRP A 304 -8.66 -24.48 -7.34
C TRP A 304 -7.51 -23.97 -6.46
N ILE A 305 -6.39 -23.62 -7.08
CA ILE A 305 -5.23 -23.02 -6.42
C ILE A 305 -5.36 -21.49 -6.48
N GLY A 306 -5.17 -20.83 -5.35
CA GLY A 306 -5.27 -19.38 -5.26
C GLY A 306 -3.94 -18.66 -5.52
N ASP A 307 -3.93 -17.69 -6.45
CA ASP A 307 -2.76 -16.85 -6.75
C ASP A 307 -2.82 -15.48 -6.05
N GLY A 308 -3.92 -15.19 -5.35
CA GLY A 308 -4.14 -13.90 -4.72
C GLY A 308 -4.72 -12.84 -5.66
N ILE A 309 -4.43 -11.58 -5.38
CA ILE A 309 -5.00 -10.44 -6.11
C ILE A 309 -4.30 -10.27 -7.46
N ALA A 310 -5.08 -10.25 -8.54
CA ALA A 310 -4.58 -9.99 -9.88
C ALA A 310 -4.45 -8.48 -10.14
N PHE A 311 -5.53 -7.75 -9.86
CA PHE A 311 -5.67 -6.31 -10.09
C PHE A 311 -6.96 -5.79 -9.44
N CYS A 312 -7.12 -4.46 -9.46
CA CYS A 312 -8.24 -3.73 -8.88
C CYS A 312 -9.04 -3.04 -9.99
N VAL A 313 -10.35 -3.18 -9.96
CA VAL A 313 -11.25 -2.67 -11.00
C VAL A 313 -12.27 -1.68 -10.43
N ALA A 314 -13.10 -1.10 -11.30
CA ALA A 314 -14.10 -0.13 -10.91
C ALA A 314 -15.19 -0.77 -10.05
N GLN A 315 -15.84 0.05 -9.21
CA GLN A 315 -17.15 -0.30 -8.69
C GLN A 315 -18.17 -0.30 -9.82
N GLU A 316 -19.20 -1.12 -9.67
CA GLU A 316 -20.35 -1.12 -10.55
C GLU A 316 -20.96 0.31 -10.60
N PRO A 317 -21.16 0.90 -11.79
CA PRO A 317 -21.78 2.21 -11.91
C PRO A 317 -23.19 2.22 -11.29
N ALA A 318 -23.54 3.30 -10.60
CA ALA A 318 -24.89 3.46 -10.06
C ALA A 318 -25.94 3.35 -11.19
N GLY A 319 -26.89 2.42 -11.04
CA GLY A 319 -27.94 2.18 -12.04
C GLY A 319 -27.60 1.11 -13.08
N ALA A 320 -26.38 0.55 -13.08
CA ALA A 320 -26.16 -0.77 -13.65
C ALA A 320 -26.90 -1.77 -12.76
N SER A 321 -27.99 -2.33 -13.27
CA SER A 321 -28.76 -3.37 -12.57
C SER A 321 -28.14 -4.71 -12.95
N SER A 322 -27.58 -5.41 -11.98
CA SER A 322 -27.36 -6.85 -12.02
C SER A 322 -28.69 -7.59 -11.84
#